data_AF-A0A6P0LSW2-F1
#
_entry.id   AF-A0A6P0LSW2-F1
#
_cell.length_a   1.000
_cell.length_b   1.000
_cell.length_c   1.000
_cell.angle_alpha   90.00
_cell.angle_beta   90.00
_cell.angle_gamma   90.00
#
_symmetry.space_group_name_H-M   'P 1'
#
loop_
_entity.id
_entity.type
_entity.pdbx_description
1 polymer ?
#
loop_
_entity_poly.entity_id
_entity_poly.type
_entity_poly.pdbx_seq_one_letter_code
_entity_poly.pdbx_strand_id
1 'polypeptide(L)'
;MTKLLKITPQRWLIILSLLIITPLGILSKYYSGLGEKWVHDYSGAILYEIFWCLLIFFIIPNRQAITRITLGVFSVTCAIELLQLWQTPLLAPIRASLIGKFLLGTTFVWWDFLYYAIGSVLGWLWLRQISQFRKLIR
;
A
#
# COMPACT_ATOMS: atom_id res chain seq x y z
N MET A 1 9.74 -4.60 -29.62
CA MET A 1 8.29 -4.72 -29.90
C MET A 1 7.53 -4.75 -28.59
N THR A 2 7.09 -3.57 -28.17
CA THR A 2 6.31 -3.30 -26.97
C THR A 2 5.01 -4.11 -27.02
N LYS A 3 4.83 -5.06 -26.10
CA LYS A 3 3.49 -5.52 -25.72
C LYS A 3 2.76 -4.31 -25.17
N LEU A 4 2.11 -3.54 -26.05
CA LEU A 4 1.06 -2.59 -25.67
C LEU A 4 0.23 -3.28 -24.60
N LEU A 5 0.17 -2.66 -23.42
CA LEU A 5 -0.47 -3.17 -22.23
C LEU A 5 -1.93 -3.49 -22.58
N LYS A 6 -2.23 -4.69 -23.11
CA LYS A 6 -3.61 -5.13 -23.32
C LYS A 6 -4.29 -5.03 -21.97
N ILE A 7 -5.23 -4.09 -21.86
CA ILE A 7 -5.92 -3.82 -20.61
C ILE A 7 -6.89 -4.96 -20.39
N THR A 8 -6.45 -5.98 -19.65
CA THR A 8 -7.30 -7.09 -19.23
C THR A 8 -8.32 -6.61 -18.19
N PRO A 9 -9.49 -7.24 -18.04
CA PRO A 9 -10.46 -6.91 -16.98
C PRO A 9 -9.84 -6.86 -15.57
N GLN A 10 -8.84 -7.71 -15.31
CA GLN A 10 -8.06 -7.70 -14.08
C GLN A 10 -7.35 -6.36 -13.81
N ARG A 11 -6.85 -5.70 -14.85
CA ARG A 11 -6.17 -4.39 -14.73
C ARG A 11 -7.17 -3.28 -14.43
N TRP A 12 -8.37 -3.35 -15.00
CA TRP A 12 -9.44 -2.42 -14.65
C TRP A 12 -9.84 -2.54 -13.17
N LEU A 13 -9.97 -3.76 -12.65
CA LEU A 13 -10.24 -3.95 -11.21
C LEU A 13 -9.14 -3.36 -10.33
N ILE A 14 -7.87 -3.51 -10.71
CA ILE A 14 -6.75 -2.91 -9.97
C ILE A 14 -6.80 -1.38 -10.06
N ILE A 15 -7.04 -0.80 -11.24
CA ILE A 15 -7.16 0.65 -11.42
C ILE A 15 -8.31 1.20 -10.57
N LEU A 16 -9.48 0.56 -10.59
CA LEU A 16 -10.62 0.93 -9.74
C LEU A 16 -10.26 0.83 -8.26
N SER A 17 -9.56 -0.24 -7.86
CA SER A 17 -9.11 -0.41 -6.47
C SER A 17 -8.16 0.70 -6.04
N LEU A 18 -7.20 1.08 -6.89
CA LEU A 18 -6.27 2.19 -6.63
C LEU A 18 -7.00 3.53 -6.56
N LEU A 19 -7.98 3.75 -7.44
CA LEU A 19 -8.81 4.95 -7.47
C LEU A 19 -9.68 5.08 -6.22
N ILE A 20 -10.02 3.98 -5.56
CA ILE A 20 -10.76 3.96 -4.29
C ILE A 20 -9.81 4.10 -3.09
N ILE A 21 -8.72 3.32 -3.04
CA ILE A 21 -7.78 3.30 -1.92
C ILE A 21 -7.08 4.64 -1.73
N THR A 22 -6.68 5.30 -2.81
CA THR A 22 -5.95 6.57 -2.75
C THR A 22 -6.74 7.69 -2.06
N PRO A 23 -7.98 8.02 -2.49
CA PRO A 23 -8.78 9.03 -1.79
C PRO A 23 -9.19 8.55 -0.40
N LEU A 24 -9.45 7.27 -0.17
CA LEU A 24 -9.73 6.78 1.18
C LEU A 24 -8.55 7.02 2.12
N GLY A 25 -7.32 6.79 1.67
CA GLY A 25 -6.11 7.07 2.43
C GLY A 25 -5.97 8.54 2.78
N ILE A 26 -6.25 9.44 1.83
CA ILE A 26 -6.21 10.89 2.05
C ILE A 26 -7.35 11.33 2.99
N LEU A 27 -8.58 10.91 2.73
CA LEU A 27 -9.77 11.26 3.51
C LEU A 27 -9.68 10.75 4.94
N SER A 28 -9.01 9.62 5.17
CA SER A 28 -8.78 9.12 6.53
C SER A 28 -8.03 10.11 7.43
N LYS A 29 -7.19 10.98 6.84
CA LYS A 29 -6.48 12.03 7.57
C LYS A 29 -7.35 13.24 7.94
N TYR A 30 -8.54 13.37 7.33
CA TYR A 30 -9.49 14.45 7.59
C TYR A 30 -10.76 13.96 8.31
N TYR A 31 -10.80 12.70 8.73
CA TYR A 31 -11.95 12.12 9.39
C TYR A 31 -12.05 12.58 10.85
N SER A 32 -13.17 13.19 11.23
CA SER A 32 -13.43 13.74 12.57
C SER A 32 -14.61 13.07 13.30
N GLY A 33 -14.96 11.84 12.92
CA GLY A 33 -16.07 11.09 13.51
C GLY A 33 -15.68 10.20 14.70
N LEU A 34 -16.57 9.26 15.06
CA LEU A 34 -16.29 8.29 16.12
C LEU A 34 -15.05 7.44 15.77
N GLY A 35 -14.08 7.38 16.70
CA GLY A 35 -12.82 6.69 16.48
C GLY A 35 -11.79 7.49 15.67
N GLU A 36 -11.97 8.80 15.51
CA GLU A 36 -11.05 9.73 14.84
C GLU A 36 -9.58 9.45 15.11
N LYS A 37 -9.17 9.35 16.39
CA LYS A 37 -7.76 9.09 16.74
C LYS A 37 -7.23 7.83 16.07
N TRP A 38 -7.98 6.73 16.16
CA TRP A 38 -7.56 5.47 15.57
C TRP A 38 -7.51 5.54 14.03
N VAL A 39 -8.51 6.18 13.41
CA VAL A 39 -8.56 6.34 11.95
C VAL A 39 -7.39 7.20 11.47
N HIS A 40 -7.15 8.33 12.13
CA HIS A 40 -6.09 9.26 11.77
C HIS A 40 -4.71 8.62 11.89
N ASP A 41 -4.50 7.84 12.95
CA ASP A 41 -3.19 7.26 13.27
C ASP A 41 -2.92 5.98 12.47
N TYR A 42 -3.89 5.07 12.33
CA TYR A 42 -3.61 3.69 11.90
C TYR A 42 -4.22 3.27 10.57
N SER A 43 -5.34 3.87 10.16
CA SER A 43 -6.00 3.45 8.91
C SER A 43 -5.12 3.74 7.68
N GLY A 44 -4.30 4.80 7.75
CA GLY A 44 -3.30 5.13 6.75
C GLY A 44 -2.29 4.01 6.54
N ALA A 45 -1.77 3.40 7.61
CA ALA A 45 -0.81 2.30 7.54
C ALA A 45 -1.39 1.07 6.81
N ILE A 46 -2.64 0.70 7.11
CA ILE A 46 -3.33 -0.40 6.45
C ILE A 46 -3.54 -0.10 4.95
N LEU A 47 -4.05 1.09 4.63
CA LEU A 47 -4.35 1.48 3.25
C LEU A 47 -3.08 1.64 2.40
N TYR A 48 -1.98 2.08 3.02
CA TYR A 48 -0.68 2.21 2.38
C TYR A 48 -0.11 0.87 1.93
N GLU A 49 -0.17 -0.17 2.77
CA GLU A 49 0.20 -1.54 2.38
C GLU A 49 -0.60 -2.06 1.20
N ILE A 50 -1.94 -1.89 1.26
CA ILE A 50 -2.85 -2.34 0.21
C ILE A 50 -2.52 -1.62 -1.10
N PHE A 51 -2.28 -0.30 -1.04
CA PHE A 51 -1.89 0.51 -2.18
C PHE A 51 -0.63 -0.04 -2.86
N TRP A 52 0.45 -0.29 -2.11
CA TRP A 52 1.70 -0.80 -2.68
C TRP A 52 1.56 -2.21 -3.24
N CYS A 53 0.80 -3.08 -2.55
CA CYS A 53 0.49 -4.40 -3.07
C CYS A 53 -0.21 -4.33 -4.45
N LEU A 54 -1.23 -3.47 -4.56
CA LEU A 54 -1.98 -3.26 -5.80
C LEU A 54 -1.09 -2.65 -6.90
N LEU A 55 -0.29 -1.65 -6.56
CA LEU A 55 0.58 -0.95 -7.50
C LEU A 55 1.67 -1.86 -8.08
N ILE A 56 2.35 -2.64 -7.24
CA ILE A 56 3.38 -3.58 -7.71
C ILE A 56 2.75 -4.68 -8.56
N PHE A 57 1.60 -5.20 -8.15
CA PHE A 57 0.89 -6.22 -8.92
C PHE A 57 0.33 -5.69 -10.24
N PHE A 58 -0.01 -4.40 -10.33
CA PHE A 58 -0.37 -3.75 -11.60
C PHE A 58 0.77 -3.83 -12.63
N ILE A 59 2.00 -3.57 -12.17
CA ILE A 59 3.23 -3.64 -12.98
C ILE A 59 3.56 -5.09 -13.33
N ILE A 60 3.47 -5.99 -12.36
CA ILE A 60 3.81 -7.42 -12.48
C ILE A 60 2.57 -8.28 -12.19
N PRO A 61 1.63 -8.46 -13.14
CA PRO A 61 0.37 -9.16 -12.92
C PRO A 61 0.55 -10.69 -12.96
N ASN A 62 1.39 -11.22 -12.06
CA ASN A 62 1.66 -12.63 -11.92
C ASN A 62 1.05 -13.17 -10.61
N ARG A 63 0.10 -14.09 -10.72
CA ARG A 63 -0.57 -14.72 -9.58
C ARG A 63 0.41 -15.40 -8.61
N GLN A 64 1.46 -16.02 -9.14
CA GLN A 64 2.47 -16.68 -8.31
C GLN A 64 3.32 -15.68 -7.51
N ALA A 65 3.34 -14.42 -7.95
CA ALA A 65 4.05 -13.35 -7.27
C ALA A 65 3.25 -12.72 -6.12
N ILE A 66 1.94 -12.98 -5.98
CA ILE A 66 1.08 -12.30 -4.98
C ILE A 66 1.68 -12.38 -3.57
N THR A 67 2.02 -13.58 -3.10
CA THR A 67 2.61 -13.77 -1.76
C THR A 67 3.97 -13.10 -1.63
N ARG A 68 4.79 -13.10 -2.70
CA ARG A 68 6.10 -12.44 -2.69
C ARG A 68 5.97 -10.92 -2.65
N ILE A 69 4.98 -10.37 -3.36
CA ILE A 69 4.67 -8.95 -3.38
C ILE A 69 4.26 -8.51 -1.98
N THR A 70 3.31 -9.19 -1.35
CA THR A 70 2.79 -8.78 -0.04
C THR A 70 3.85 -8.90 1.05
N LEU A 71 4.62 -10.00 1.07
CA LEU A 71 5.74 -10.14 2.00
C LEU A 71 6.84 -9.10 1.74
N GLY A 72 7.10 -8.78 0.47
CA GLY A 72 8.07 -7.76 0.08
C GLY A 72 7.63 -6.36 0.53
N VAL A 73 6.38 -5.99 0.31
CA VAL A 73 5.80 -4.71 0.78
C VAL A 73 5.93 -4.62 2.29
N PHE A 74 5.40 -5.60 3.03
CA PHE A 74 5.50 -5.64 4.49
C PHE A 74 6.96 -5.49 4.99
N SER A 75 7.90 -6.21 4.37
CA SER A 75 9.31 -6.15 4.79
C SER A 75 9.92 -4.78 4.52
N VAL A 76 9.60 -4.18 3.36
CA VAL A 76 10.09 -2.86 2.98
C VAL A 76 9.49 -1.77 3.86
N THR A 77 8.19 -1.82 4.17
CA THR A 77 7.56 -0.84 5.05
C THR A 77 8.06 -0.96 6.49
N CYS A 78 8.28 -2.17 6.99
CA CYS A 78 8.97 -2.38 8.27
C CYS A 78 10.39 -1.78 8.27
N ALA A 79 11.15 -1.98 7.19
CA ALA A 79 12.50 -1.40 7.07
C ALA A 79 12.47 0.13 6.98
N ILE A 80 11.50 0.70 6.26
CA ILE A 80 11.28 2.15 6.19
C ILE A 80 10.92 2.71 7.57
N GLU A 81 10.08 2.00 8.33
CA GLU A 81 9.68 2.39 9.68
C GLU A 81 10.88 2.40 10.62
N LEU A 82 11.69 1.33 10.63
CA LEU A 82 12.95 1.29 11.38
C LEU A 82 13.93 2.38 10.94
N LEU A 83 13.96 2.72 9.64
CA LEU A 83 14.80 3.81 9.12
C LEU A 83 14.41 5.19 9.70
N GLN A 84 13.21 5.35 10.25
CA GLN A 84 12.80 6.60 10.92
C GLN A 84 13.49 6.81 12.27
N LEU A 85 14.00 5.74 12.91
CA LEU A 85 14.88 5.87 14.07
C LEU A 85 16.21 6.54 13.70
N TRP A 86 16.63 6.44 12.43
CA TRP A 86 17.82 7.11 11.93
C TRP A 86 17.46 8.46 11.30
N GLN A 87 17.74 9.53 12.04
CA GLN A 87 17.61 10.90 11.55
C GLN A 87 18.93 11.38 10.97
N THR A 88 19.17 11.10 9.67
CA THR A 88 20.36 11.60 8.95
C THR A 88 20.10 12.94 8.27
N PRO A 89 21.13 13.82 8.16
CA PRO A 89 21.05 15.04 7.36
C PRO A 89 20.74 14.79 5.88
N LEU A 90 21.04 13.61 5.35
CA LEU A 90 20.75 13.23 3.97
C LEU A 90 19.26 12.96 3.72
N LEU A 91 18.57 12.35 4.70
CA LEU A 91 17.15 12.01 4.58
C LEU A 91 16.23 13.17 4.98
N ALA A 92 16.73 14.13 5.76
CA ALA A 92 15.95 15.27 6.23
C ALA A 92 15.33 16.11 5.10
N PRO A 93 16.04 16.47 4.01
CA PRO A 93 15.43 17.18 2.87
C PRO A 93 14.36 16.36 2.17
N ILE A 94 14.54 15.04 2.06
CA ILE A 94 13.57 14.15 1.42
C ILE A 94 12.29 14.10 2.26
N ARG A 95 12.42 13.86 3.58
CA ARG A 95 11.30 13.88 4.55
C ARG A 95 10.66 15.25 4.72
N ALA A 96 11.31 16.34 4.32
CA ALA A 96 10.70 17.67 4.32
C ALA A 96 9.66 17.82 3.18
N SER A 97 9.86 17.13 2.06
CA SER A 97 8.92 17.15 0.93
C SER A 97 7.64 16.35 1.22
N LEU A 98 6.49 16.78 0.67
CA LEU A 98 5.21 16.06 0.84
C LEU A 98 5.28 14.61 0.37
N ILE A 99 5.91 14.38 -0.79
CA ILE A 99 6.08 13.04 -1.35
C ILE A 99 6.95 12.19 -0.42
N GLY A 100 8.07 12.74 0.06
CA GLY A 100 8.94 12.01 0.99
C GLY A 100 8.27 11.70 2.33
N LYS A 101 7.40 12.58 2.85
CA LYS A 101 6.59 12.27 4.05
C LYS A 101 5.67 11.07 3.82
N PHE A 102 4.99 11.01 2.68
CA PHE A 102 4.12 9.88 2.35
C PHE A 102 4.90 8.59 2.06
N LEU A 103 6.10 8.69 1.51
CA LEU A 103 6.90 7.51 1.15
C LEU A 103 7.71 6.96 2.32
N LEU A 104 8.35 7.82 3.12
CA LEU A 104 9.33 7.41 4.13
C LEU A 104 8.84 7.59 5.57
N GLY A 105 7.73 8.29 5.77
CA GLY A 105 7.28 8.73 7.09
C GLY A 105 8.28 9.67 7.77
N THR A 106 7.89 10.16 8.95
CA THR A 106 8.65 11.15 9.72
C THR A 106 8.95 10.73 11.15
N THR A 107 8.12 9.84 11.72
CA THR A 107 8.08 9.56 13.16
C THR A 107 7.78 8.09 13.38
N PHE A 108 8.66 7.44 14.13
CA PHE A 108 8.58 6.00 14.37
C PHE A 108 7.43 5.63 15.31
N VAL A 109 6.63 4.62 14.92
CA VAL A 109 5.48 4.11 15.68
C VAL A 109 5.52 2.57 15.74
N TRP A 110 5.70 2.01 16.94
CA TRP A 110 5.73 0.55 17.14
C TRP A 110 4.44 -0.17 16.72
N TRP A 111 3.29 0.47 16.85
CA TRP A 111 2.01 -0.14 16.47
C TRP A 111 1.85 -0.28 14.96
N ASP A 112 2.60 0.48 14.17
CA ASP A 112 2.50 0.43 12.70
C ASP A 112 2.89 -0.93 12.16
N PHE A 113 3.81 -1.68 12.79
CA PHE A 113 4.11 -3.06 12.39
C PHE A 113 2.87 -3.98 12.40
N LEU A 114 1.98 -3.83 13.39
CA LEU A 114 0.74 -4.60 13.45
C LEU A 114 -0.19 -4.21 12.30
N TYR A 115 -0.33 -2.91 12.03
CA TYR A 115 -1.19 -2.42 10.96
C TYR A 115 -0.62 -2.70 9.57
N TYR A 116 0.70 -2.73 9.43
CA TYR A 116 1.38 -3.18 8.22
C TYR A 116 1.09 -4.66 7.98
N ALA A 117 1.15 -5.51 9.01
CA ALA A 117 0.80 -6.91 8.89
C ALA A 117 -0.67 -7.10 8.47
N ILE A 118 -1.59 -6.36 9.09
CA ILE A 118 -3.02 -6.37 8.74
C ILE A 118 -3.22 -5.90 7.28
N GLY A 119 -2.62 -4.78 6.91
CA GLY A 119 -2.70 -4.23 5.56
C GLY A 119 -2.15 -5.17 4.50
N SER A 120 -1.02 -5.83 4.76
CA SER A 120 -0.43 -6.83 3.87
C SER A 120 -1.30 -8.09 3.73
N VAL A 121 -1.93 -8.56 4.82
CA VAL A 121 -2.88 -9.69 4.76
C VAL A 121 -4.12 -9.30 3.94
N LEU A 122 -4.68 -8.11 4.16
CA LEU A 122 -5.81 -7.60 3.39
C LEU A 122 -5.45 -7.40 1.91
N GLY A 123 -4.28 -6.85 1.61
CA GLY A 123 -3.75 -6.72 0.26
C GLY A 123 -3.59 -8.08 -0.44
N TRP A 124 -3.07 -9.08 0.29
CA TRP A 124 -2.97 -10.45 -0.21
C TRP A 124 -4.34 -11.05 -0.55
N LEU A 125 -5.31 -10.93 0.35
CA LEU A 125 -6.68 -11.40 0.14
C LEU A 125 -7.32 -10.72 -1.09
N TRP A 126 -7.20 -9.40 -1.18
CA TRP A 126 -7.73 -8.60 -2.29
C TRP A 126 -7.13 -9.04 -3.64
N LEU A 127 -5.81 -9.14 -3.72
CA LEU A 127 -5.11 -9.58 -4.92
C LEU A 127 -5.51 -11.01 -5.33
N ARG A 128 -5.70 -11.91 -4.35
CA ARG A 128 -6.18 -13.27 -4.63
C ARG A 128 -7.60 -13.27 -5.18
N GLN A 129 -8.51 -12.48 -4.63
CA GLN A 129 -9.87 -12.33 -5.13
C GLN A 129 -9.87 -11.82 -6.58
N ILE A 130 -9.16 -10.72 -6.87
CA ILE A 130 -9.01 -10.18 -8.24
C ILE A 130 -8.45 -11.24 -9.20
N SER A 131 -7.45 -12.01 -8.77
CA SER A 131 -6.86 -13.07 -9.59
C SER A 131 -7.80 -14.28 -9.79
N GLN A 132 -8.70 -14.56 -8.86
CA GLN A 132 -9.70 -15.63 -8.97
C GLN A 132 -10.84 -15.22 -9.90
N PHE A 133 -11.34 -13.98 -9.80
CA PHE A 133 -12.36 -13.45 -10.72
C PHE A 133 -11.95 -13.58 -12.19
N ARG A 134 -10.67 -13.34 -12.50
CA ARG A 134 -10.13 -13.56 -13.86
C ARG A 134 -10.26 -15.01 -14.35
N LYS A 135 -10.14 -16.01 -13.47
CA LYS A 135 -10.32 -17.42 -13.86
C LYS A 135 -11.77 -17.73 -14.21
N LEU A 136 -12.74 -17.06 -13.58
CA LEU A 136 -14.16 -17.35 -13.76
C LEU A 136 -14.72 -16.79 -15.07
N ILE A 137 -14.12 -15.70 -15.56
CA ILE A 137 -14.54 -14.99 -16.79
C ILE A 137 -13.86 -15.54 -18.05
N ARG A 138 -12.92 -16.48 -17.89
CA ARG A 138 -12.08 -17.02 -18.97
C ARG A 138 -12.47 -18.45 -19.30
#